data_AF-A0A354IC37-F1
#
_entry.id   AF-A0A354IC37-F1
#
_cell.length_a   1.000
_cell.length_b   1.000
_cell.length_c   1.000
_cell.angle_alpha   90.00
_cell.angle_beta   90.00
_cell.angle_gamma   90.00
#
_symmetry.space_group_name_H-M   'P 1'
#
loop_
_entity.id
_entity.type
_entity.pdbx_description
1 polymer ?
#
loop_
_entity_poly.entity_id
_entity_poly.type
_entity_poly.pdbx_seq_one_letter_code
_entity_poly.pdbx_strand_id
1 'polypeptide(L)'
;MQNKRMILFLITMVFFLTISPALAAQSEIIWLEDYSEDARVTNFDPEHYGDGLYAVKVEEGERIYTALSPDGAGTFLTGYVNQQGEWVIAPVYFCSESFLQGFAFATQDLEEKRNGITYGWLGDRVIDKNGTPIAAFDKLDRQGYSMLQMRDGYVQLSHDSCYGIANTAGKMILPTVFLE
;
A
#
# COMPACT_ATOMS: atom_id res chain seq x y z
N MET A 1 -22.59 -8.26 56.13
CA MET A 1 -21.78 -7.23 55.42
C MET A 1 -20.89 -7.80 54.31
N GLN A 2 -20.45 -9.06 54.41
CA GLN A 2 -19.54 -9.73 53.46
C GLN A 2 -20.13 -9.97 52.05
N ASN A 3 -21.40 -10.39 51.96
CA ASN A 3 -22.01 -10.76 50.67
C ASN A 3 -22.23 -9.57 49.73
N LYS A 4 -22.49 -8.37 50.26
CA LYS A 4 -22.62 -7.15 49.44
C LYS A 4 -21.28 -6.71 48.83
N ARG A 5 -20.17 -6.91 49.55
CA ARG A 5 -18.82 -6.63 49.04
C ARG A 5 -18.39 -7.63 47.97
N MET A 6 -18.76 -8.90 48.13
CA MET A 6 -18.46 -9.95 47.15
C MET A 6 -19.24 -9.79 45.84
N ILE A 7 -20.53 -9.42 45.91
CA ILE A 7 -21.35 -9.14 44.72
C ILE A 7 -20.84 -7.90 43.98
N LEU A 8 -20.48 -6.84 44.70
CA LEU A 8 -19.91 -5.64 44.08
C LEU A 8 -18.58 -5.95 43.37
N PHE A 9 -17.74 -6.79 43.97
CA PHE A 9 -16.47 -7.21 43.39
C PHE A 9 -16.66 -8.05 42.11
N LEU A 10 -17.65 -8.94 42.09
CA LEU A 10 -18.01 -9.73 40.92
C LEU A 10 -18.57 -8.86 39.79
N ILE A 11 -19.40 -7.87 40.10
CA ILE A 11 -19.94 -6.92 39.10
C ILE A 11 -18.82 -6.07 38.50
N THR A 12 -17.87 -5.58 39.30
CA THR A 12 -16.71 -4.83 38.77
C THR A 12 -15.77 -5.69 37.91
N MET A 13 -15.56 -6.95 38.28
CA MET A 13 -14.69 -7.86 37.53
C MET A 13 -15.30 -8.22 36.16
N VAL A 14 -16.62 -8.43 36.12
CA VAL A 14 -17.36 -8.62 34.86
C VAL A 14 -17.33 -7.33 34.04
N PHE A 15 -17.45 -6.16 34.65
CA PHE A 15 -17.36 -4.87 33.95
C PHE A 15 -16.00 -4.69 33.25
N PHE A 16 -14.88 -5.09 33.87
CA PHE A 16 -13.55 -5.07 33.26
C PHE A 16 -13.36 -6.14 32.17
N LEU A 17 -14.05 -7.29 32.27
CA LEU A 17 -14.02 -8.35 31.26
C LEU A 17 -14.95 -8.08 30.06
N THR A 18 -15.90 -7.15 30.18
CA THR A 18 -16.81 -6.73 29.10
C THR A 18 -16.45 -5.40 28.46
N ILE A 19 -15.34 -4.76 28.84
CA ILE A 19 -14.77 -3.68 28.01
C ILE A 19 -14.26 -4.36 26.76
N SER A 20 -15.15 -4.49 25.77
CA SER A 20 -14.83 -4.99 24.45
C SER A 20 -13.56 -4.32 23.96
N PRO A 21 -12.60 -5.06 23.37
CA PRO A 21 -11.44 -4.44 22.72
C PRO A 21 -11.82 -3.43 21.64
N ALA A 22 -13.10 -3.41 21.21
CA ALA A 22 -13.68 -2.39 20.36
C ALA A 22 -13.61 -0.94 20.90
N LEU A 23 -13.45 -0.72 22.22
CA LEU A 23 -13.26 0.62 22.80
C LEU A 23 -11.78 1.04 22.91
N ALA A 24 -10.84 0.14 22.59
CA ALA A 24 -9.42 0.41 22.52
C ALA A 24 -8.96 0.76 21.10
N ALA A 25 -9.88 1.19 20.22
CA ALA A 25 -9.54 1.96 19.02
C ALA A 25 -9.14 3.39 19.43
N GLN A 26 -8.21 3.51 20.39
CA GLN A 26 -7.46 4.72 20.57
C GLN A 26 -6.56 4.81 19.33
N SER A 27 -6.55 5.97 18.67
CA SER A 27 -5.55 6.26 17.64
C SER A 27 -4.18 6.11 18.30
N GLU A 28 -3.55 4.95 18.14
CA GLU A 28 -2.20 4.71 18.64
C GLU A 28 -1.32 5.68 17.86
N ILE A 29 -0.66 6.58 18.59
CA ILE A 29 0.29 7.50 17.97
C ILE A 29 1.47 6.63 17.55
N ILE A 30 1.53 6.31 16.26
CA ILE A 30 2.65 5.57 15.67
C ILE A 30 3.79 6.57 15.48
N TRP A 31 4.91 6.31 16.14
CA TRP A 31 6.14 7.07 15.91
C TRP A 31 6.86 6.46 14.72
N LEU A 32 7.14 7.29 13.71
CA LEU A 32 7.96 6.88 12.57
C LEU A 32 9.41 7.23 12.89
N GLU A 33 10.32 6.27 12.74
CA GLU A 33 11.74 6.57 12.76
C GLU A 33 12.10 7.35 11.48
N ASP A 34 12.81 8.47 11.65
CA ASP A 34 13.24 9.30 10.52
C ASP A 34 14.08 8.44 9.56
N TYR A 35 13.66 8.43 8.29
CA TYR A 35 14.34 7.68 7.24
C TYR A 35 15.76 8.24 6.97
N SER A 36 15.90 9.57 7.00
CA SER A 36 17.16 10.31 6.92
C SER A 36 17.01 11.71 7.53
N GLU A 37 18.12 12.38 7.86
CA GLU A 37 18.11 13.73 8.48
C GLU A 37 17.41 14.79 7.60
N ASP A 38 17.43 14.61 6.27
CA ASP A 38 16.87 15.53 5.28
C ASP A 38 15.49 15.10 4.76
N ALA A 39 14.98 13.97 5.22
CA ALA A 39 13.70 13.43 4.79
C ALA A 39 12.54 14.04 5.58
N ARG A 40 11.44 14.30 4.89
CA ARG A 40 10.17 14.70 5.52
C ARG A 40 9.06 13.76 5.13
N VAL A 41 8.39 13.18 6.13
CA VAL A 41 7.14 12.44 5.91
C VAL A 41 6.02 13.44 5.62
N THR A 42 5.44 13.36 4.42
CA THR A 42 4.48 14.39 3.93
C THR A 42 3.08 13.86 3.69
N ASN A 43 2.84 12.55 3.82
CA ASN A 43 1.50 11.98 3.69
C ASN A 43 1.43 10.59 4.36
N PHE A 44 1.01 10.57 5.63
CA PHE A 44 0.62 9.33 6.32
C PHE A 44 -0.90 9.24 6.26
N ASP A 45 -1.41 8.26 5.52
CA ASP A 45 -2.85 8.07 5.33
C ASP A 45 -3.30 6.73 5.95
N PRO A 46 -3.98 6.76 7.12
CA PRO A 46 -4.51 5.57 7.75
C PRO A 46 -5.53 4.80 6.88
N GLU A 47 -6.19 5.46 5.92
CA GLU A 47 -7.14 4.81 5.00
C GLU A 47 -6.43 3.85 4.03
N HIS A 48 -5.12 4.03 3.85
CA HIS A 48 -4.27 3.21 3.00
C HIS A 48 -3.56 2.08 3.76
N TYR A 49 -4.06 1.69 4.93
CA TYR A 49 -3.60 0.51 5.67
C TYR A 49 -3.99 -0.78 4.95
N GLY A 50 -2.99 -1.52 4.49
CA GLY A 50 -3.14 -2.71 3.68
C GLY A 50 -2.30 -3.87 4.22
N ASP A 51 -2.93 -4.99 4.56
CA ASP A 51 -2.28 -6.24 5.03
C ASP A 51 -1.17 -6.10 6.09
N GLY A 52 -1.28 -5.12 6.98
CA GLY A 52 -0.25 -4.88 8.01
C GLY A 52 0.71 -3.74 7.71
N LEU A 53 0.62 -3.13 6.53
CA LEU A 53 1.54 -2.11 6.06
C LEU A 53 0.82 -0.80 5.72
N TYR A 54 1.44 0.32 6.09
CA TYR A 54 1.02 1.67 5.68
C TYR A 54 1.95 2.17 4.59
N ALA A 55 1.38 2.68 3.50
CA ALA A 55 2.14 3.41 2.49
C ALA A 55 2.47 4.82 3.03
N VAL A 56 3.75 5.21 2.97
CA VAL A 56 4.23 6.48 3.51
C VAL A 56 5.01 7.23 2.44
N LYS A 57 4.58 8.46 2.16
CA LYS A 57 5.29 9.36 1.24
C LYS A 57 6.35 10.17 1.98
N VAL A 58 7.57 10.08 1.47
CA VAL A 58 8.75 10.78 1.94
C VAL A 58 9.25 11.71 0.85
N GLU A 59 9.46 12.97 1.23
CA GLU A 59 10.15 13.95 0.42
C GLU A 59 11.62 13.99 0.86
N GLU A 60 12.54 13.87 -0.09
CA GLU A 60 13.98 13.91 0.18
C GLU A 60 14.59 15.16 -0.46
N GLY A 61 15.21 16.03 0.36
CA GLY A 61 15.93 17.24 -0.08
C GLY A 61 15.47 18.57 0.54
N GLU A 62 16.28 19.62 0.36
CA GLU A 62 16.01 20.95 0.91
C GLU A 62 14.88 21.69 0.14
N ARG A 63 13.66 21.69 0.70
CA ARG A 63 12.61 22.65 0.30
C ARG A 63 13.02 24.08 0.69
N ILE A 64 13.44 24.91 -0.26
CA ILE A 64 13.35 26.37 -0.17
C ILE A 64 12.42 26.88 -1.28
N TYR A 65 11.19 27.22 -0.92
CA TYR A 65 10.27 27.93 -1.80
C TYR A 65 10.69 29.40 -1.94
N THR A 66 11.27 29.77 -3.07
CA THR A 66 11.07 31.11 -3.63
C THR A 66 10.52 30.96 -5.04
N ALA A 67 9.62 31.87 -5.43
CA ALA A 67 8.67 31.75 -6.54
C ALA A 67 9.28 31.77 -7.96
N LEU A 68 10.49 31.23 -8.18
CA LEU A 68 11.21 31.27 -9.46
C LEU A 68 11.99 29.97 -9.77
N SER A 69 11.50 28.80 -9.38
CA SER A 69 11.97 27.53 -9.98
C SER A 69 10.89 26.95 -10.89
N PRO A 70 11.09 26.89 -12.22
CA PRO A 70 10.21 26.16 -13.12
C PRO A 70 10.28 24.63 -12.93
N ASP A 71 11.22 24.16 -12.09
CA ASP A 71 11.64 22.76 -12.00
C ASP A 71 11.41 22.18 -10.59
N GLY A 72 10.73 22.92 -9.71
CA GLY A 72 10.60 22.69 -8.27
C GLY A 72 9.76 21.49 -7.83
N ALA A 73 10.07 20.29 -8.30
CA ALA A 73 9.52 19.06 -7.75
C ALA A 73 10.56 18.38 -6.85
N GLY A 74 10.38 18.46 -5.53
CA GLY A 74 10.93 17.43 -4.66
C GLY A 74 10.42 16.08 -5.16
N THR A 75 11.30 15.08 -5.20
CA THR A 75 10.86 13.73 -5.52
C THR A 75 10.17 13.16 -4.29
N PHE A 76 8.89 12.80 -4.44
CA PHE A 76 8.19 12.03 -3.41
C PHE A 76 8.43 10.55 -3.69
N LEU A 77 9.11 9.88 -2.77
CA LEU A 77 9.23 8.43 -2.77
C LEU A 77 8.25 7.85 -1.75
N THR A 78 7.72 6.69 -2.05
CA THR A 78 6.79 5.93 -1.22
C THR A 78 7.52 4.71 -0.72
N GLY A 79 7.43 4.48 0.58
CA GLY A 79 7.86 3.25 1.25
C GLY A 79 6.71 2.69 2.09
N TYR A 80 6.99 1.61 2.82
CA TYR A 80 6.01 0.92 3.63
C TYR A 80 6.52 0.66 5.05
N VAL A 81 5.69 1.00 6.02
CA VAL A 81 5.97 0.79 7.45
C VAL A 81 4.97 -0.19 8.05
N ASN A 82 5.40 -0.95 9.05
CA ASN A 82 4.51 -1.80 9.83
C ASN A 82 3.69 -0.97 10.84
N GLN A 83 2.85 -1.65 11.64
CA GLN A 83 2.04 -1.01 12.68
C GLN A 83 2.85 -0.38 13.81
N GLN A 84 4.10 -0.78 13.97
CA GLN A 84 5.02 -0.24 14.96
C GLN A 84 5.73 1.02 14.45
N GLY A 85 5.53 1.39 13.18
CA GLY A 85 6.21 2.52 12.53
C GLY A 85 7.59 2.18 11.98
N GLU A 86 7.97 0.90 11.97
CA GLU A 86 9.24 0.43 11.46
C GLU A 86 9.17 0.25 9.94
N TRP A 87 10.20 0.68 9.22
CA TRP A 87 10.32 0.49 7.77
C TRP A 87 10.44 -0.99 7.42
N VAL A 88 9.47 -1.50 6.66
CA VAL A 88 9.53 -2.83 6.04
C VAL A 88 10.08 -2.71 4.62
N ILE A 89 9.69 -1.65 3.91
CA ILE A 89 10.27 -1.28 2.62
C ILE A 89 10.62 0.20 2.69
N ALA A 90 11.90 0.54 2.51
CA ALA A 90 12.33 1.93 2.46
C ALA A 90 11.64 2.72 1.33
N PRO A 91 11.54 4.06 1.43
CA PRO A 91 11.03 4.89 0.34
C PRO A 91 11.86 4.73 -0.94
N VAL A 92 11.31 3.99 -1.91
CA VAL A 92 11.98 3.70 -3.18
C VAL A 92 11.03 3.73 -4.38
N TYR A 93 9.73 3.91 -4.17
CA TYR A 93 8.72 3.90 -5.23
C TYR A 93 8.17 5.29 -5.50
N PHE A 94 8.15 5.75 -6.75
CA PHE A 94 7.56 7.05 -7.09
C PHE A 94 6.03 7.07 -6.96
N CYS A 95 5.40 5.92 -7.23
CA CYS A 95 3.97 5.69 -7.02
C CYS A 95 3.78 4.27 -6.52
N SER A 96 2.96 4.08 -5.50
CA SER A 96 2.57 2.76 -5.07
C SER A 96 1.19 2.76 -4.40
N GLU A 97 0.46 1.65 -4.55
CA GLU A 97 -0.82 1.43 -3.90
C GLU A 97 -0.65 0.78 -2.52
N SER A 98 -1.71 0.77 -1.73
CA SER A 98 -1.77 -0.05 -0.51
C SER A 98 -1.62 -1.53 -0.84
N PHE A 99 -1.06 -2.27 0.11
CA PHE A 99 -1.08 -3.73 0.04
C PHE A 99 -2.52 -4.24 0.15
N LEU A 100 -2.93 -5.06 -0.82
CA LEU A 100 -4.21 -5.74 -0.80
C LEU A 100 -3.95 -7.22 -1.02
N GLN A 101 -4.25 -8.05 -0.01
CA GLN A 101 -4.06 -9.49 -0.03
C GLN A 101 -2.63 -9.97 -0.35
N GLY A 102 -1.63 -9.25 0.14
CA GLY A 102 -0.22 -9.58 0.07
C GLY A 102 0.54 -8.92 -1.07
N PHE A 103 -0.13 -8.11 -1.90
CA PHE A 103 0.49 -7.48 -3.06
C PHE A 103 0.11 -6.01 -3.21
N ALA A 104 0.98 -5.24 -3.87
CA ALA A 104 0.73 -3.85 -4.23
C ALA A 104 1.23 -3.58 -5.66
N PHE A 105 0.58 -2.66 -6.36
CA PHE A 105 1.16 -2.06 -7.55
C PHE A 105 2.16 -0.98 -7.14
N ALA A 106 3.34 -0.97 -7.75
CA ALA A 106 4.39 -0.01 -7.44
C ALA A 106 5.24 0.31 -8.66
N THR A 107 5.84 1.50 -8.69
CA THR A 107 6.78 1.92 -9.74
C THR A 107 8.06 2.49 -9.15
N GLN A 108 9.20 1.97 -9.59
CA GLN A 108 10.54 2.39 -9.13
C GLN A 108 11.22 3.38 -10.07
N ASP A 109 10.66 3.59 -11.26
CA ASP A 109 11.25 4.49 -12.26
C ASP A 109 10.26 5.60 -12.62
N LEU A 110 10.70 6.86 -12.53
CA LEU A 110 10.07 7.97 -13.25
C LEU A 110 10.48 7.87 -14.73
N GLU A 111 10.05 6.84 -15.44
CA GLU A 111 10.27 6.85 -16.88
C GLU A 111 9.30 7.85 -17.53
N GLU A 112 9.83 9.00 -17.95
CA GLU A 112 9.20 9.81 -18.99
C GLU A 112 8.99 8.94 -20.24
N LYS A 113 7.78 8.43 -20.52
CA LYS A 113 7.47 8.10 -21.93
C LYS A 113 7.23 9.40 -22.69
N ARG A 114 8.32 9.98 -23.19
CA ARG A 114 8.27 10.96 -24.28
C ARG A 114 7.58 10.31 -25.48
N ASN A 115 6.62 11.05 -26.05
CA ASN A 115 5.58 10.68 -27.01
C ASN A 115 4.17 10.45 -26.44
N GLY A 116 3.90 10.99 -25.24
CA GLY A 116 2.60 11.59 -24.97
C GLY A 116 1.52 10.67 -24.42
N ILE A 117 1.84 9.90 -23.38
CA ILE A 117 1.05 9.73 -22.13
C ILE A 117 1.71 8.59 -21.32
N THR A 118 2.15 8.89 -20.09
CA THR A 118 2.37 7.90 -19.03
C THR A 118 1.54 8.34 -17.84
N TYR A 119 0.37 7.72 -17.67
CA TYR A 119 -0.39 7.76 -16.43
C TYR A 119 -0.94 6.36 -16.22
N GLY A 120 -0.12 5.50 -15.62
CA GLY A 120 -0.64 4.36 -14.90
C GLY A 120 -0.97 4.85 -13.50
N TRP A 121 -2.26 4.96 -13.15
CA TRP A 121 -2.66 5.11 -11.75
C TRP A 121 -2.22 3.88 -10.92
N LEU A 122 -1.97 2.77 -11.62
CA LEU A 122 -1.44 1.52 -11.15
C LEU A 122 0.04 1.46 -11.58
N GLY A 123 0.96 1.22 -10.64
CA GLY A 123 2.40 1.06 -10.92
C GLY A 123 2.68 0.00 -11.99
N ASP A 124 3.86 0.07 -12.62
CA ASP A 124 4.29 -0.82 -13.70
C ASP A 124 4.65 -2.23 -13.20
N ARG A 125 4.74 -2.43 -11.88
CA ARG A 125 5.14 -3.69 -11.26
C ARG A 125 4.18 -4.07 -10.15
N VAL A 126 4.07 -5.38 -9.92
CA VAL A 126 3.39 -5.93 -8.75
C VAL A 126 4.45 -6.46 -7.79
N ILE A 127 4.42 -5.99 -6.54
CA ILE A 127 5.36 -6.36 -5.49
C ILE A 127 4.66 -7.14 -4.38
N ASP A 128 5.39 -8.02 -3.71
CA ASP A 128 4.97 -8.62 -2.44
C ASP A 128 5.24 -7.67 -1.25
N LYS A 129 4.81 -8.05 -0.04
CA LYS A 129 5.01 -7.28 1.20
C LYS A 129 6.47 -7.03 1.61
N ASN A 130 7.41 -7.68 0.94
CA ASN A 130 8.85 -7.47 1.14
C ASN A 130 9.43 -6.57 0.03
N GLY A 131 8.60 -6.04 -0.86
CA GLY A 131 9.02 -5.25 -2.02
C GLY A 131 9.56 -6.09 -3.17
N THR A 132 9.42 -7.42 -3.12
CA THR A 132 9.94 -8.33 -4.14
C THR A 132 9.00 -8.32 -5.35
N PRO A 133 9.49 -7.98 -6.56
CA PRO A 133 8.68 -8.04 -7.77
C PRO A 133 8.23 -9.46 -8.09
N ILE A 134 7.00 -9.60 -8.56
CA ILE A 134 6.43 -10.91 -8.89
C ILE A 134 6.58 -11.17 -10.38
N ALA A 135 7.55 -12.03 -10.71
CA ALA A 135 7.96 -12.34 -12.07
C ALA A 135 6.82 -12.83 -12.99
N ALA A 136 5.76 -13.42 -12.42
CA ALA A 136 4.59 -13.84 -13.19
C ALA A 136 3.88 -12.66 -13.86
N PHE A 137 3.81 -11.51 -13.17
CA PHE A 137 3.19 -10.30 -13.69
C PHE A 137 4.11 -9.56 -14.66
N ASP A 138 5.41 -9.49 -14.38
CA ASP A 138 6.40 -8.98 -15.34
C ASP A 138 6.31 -9.73 -16.69
N LYS A 139 6.07 -11.04 -16.64
CA LYS A 139 5.89 -11.85 -17.85
C LYS A 139 4.60 -11.50 -18.61
N LEU A 140 3.50 -11.28 -17.90
CA LEU A 140 2.22 -10.88 -18.48
C LEU A 140 2.30 -9.47 -19.11
N ASP A 141 2.93 -8.53 -18.42
CA ASP A 141 3.17 -7.18 -18.94
C ASP A 141 3.97 -7.21 -20.25
N ARG A 142 5.06 -7.99 -20.31
CA ARG A 142 5.85 -8.22 -21.55
C ARG A 142 5.06 -8.88 -22.67
N GLN A 143 3.97 -9.58 -22.35
CA GLN A 143 3.05 -10.16 -23.32
C GLN A 143 1.96 -9.17 -23.77
N GLY A 144 1.98 -7.94 -23.24
CA GLY A 144 1.04 -6.86 -23.59
C GLY A 144 -0.24 -6.86 -22.76
N TYR A 145 -0.29 -7.59 -21.65
CA TYR A 145 -1.45 -7.54 -20.74
C TYR A 145 -1.33 -6.33 -19.81
N SER A 146 -2.37 -5.50 -19.74
CA SER A 146 -2.51 -4.49 -18.69
C SER A 146 -3.22 -5.08 -17.48
N MET A 147 -2.69 -4.85 -16.29
CA MET A 147 -3.31 -5.25 -15.03
C MET A 147 -4.21 -4.13 -14.54
N LEU A 148 -5.44 -4.47 -14.17
CA LEU A 148 -6.47 -3.48 -13.85
C LEU A 148 -6.84 -3.47 -12.37
N GLN A 149 -7.02 -4.65 -11.80
CA GLN A 149 -7.42 -4.80 -10.41
C GLN A 149 -6.97 -6.16 -9.90
N MET A 150 -6.64 -6.22 -8.62
CA MET A 150 -6.41 -7.48 -7.93
C MET A 150 -7.44 -7.67 -6.82
N ARG A 151 -8.00 -8.88 -6.74
CA ARG A 151 -8.99 -9.26 -5.73
C ARG A 151 -9.06 -10.78 -5.55
N ASP A 152 -9.10 -11.22 -4.31
CA ASP A 152 -9.25 -12.60 -3.84
C ASP A 152 -8.26 -13.60 -4.48
N GLY A 153 -7.00 -13.18 -4.66
CA GLY A 153 -5.95 -13.98 -5.32
C GLY A 153 -6.05 -14.06 -6.84
N TYR A 154 -6.90 -13.23 -7.44
CA TYR A 154 -7.08 -13.09 -8.88
C TYR A 154 -6.74 -11.69 -9.35
N VAL A 155 -6.30 -11.58 -10.61
CA VAL A 155 -5.95 -10.34 -11.27
C VAL A 155 -6.82 -10.22 -12.51
N GLN A 156 -7.56 -9.12 -12.60
CA GLN A 156 -8.24 -8.74 -13.82
C GLN A 156 -7.22 -8.12 -14.78
N LEU A 157 -7.20 -8.66 -15.99
CA LEU A 157 -6.30 -8.26 -17.06
C LEU A 157 -7.10 -7.69 -18.23
N SER A 158 -6.51 -6.78 -18.99
CA SER A 158 -6.94 -6.46 -20.36
C SER A 158 -5.83 -6.74 -21.37
N HIS A 159 -6.21 -7.25 -22.52
CA HIS A 159 -5.34 -7.44 -23.68
C HIS A 159 -6.20 -7.36 -24.94
N ASP A 160 -5.76 -6.58 -25.94
CA ASP A 160 -6.50 -6.35 -27.19
C ASP A 160 -7.99 -6.00 -26.99
N SER A 161 -8.27 -5.10 -26.04
CA SER A 161 -9.63 -4.67 -25.64
C SER A 161 -10.53 -5.76 -25.05
N CYS A 162 -10.01 -6.97 -24.82
CA CYS A 162 -10.70 -8.06 -24.15
C CYS A 162 -10.27 -8.14 -22.69
N TYR A 163 -11.18 -8.57 -21.82
CA TYR A 163 -10.90 -8.74 -20.39
C TYR A 163 -10.73 -10.21 -20.05
N GLY A 164 -9.81 -10.49 -19.14
CA GLY A 164 -9.53 -11.82 -18.64
C GLY A 164 -9.19 -11.79 -17.16
N ILE A 165 -8.98 -12.97 -16.60
CA ILE A 165 -8.63 -13.16 -15.20
C ILE A 165 -7.45 -14.13 -15.16
N ALA A 166 -6.40 -13.78 -14.42
CA ALA A 166 -5.33 -14.69 -14.03
C ALA A 166 -5.30 -14.87 -12.51
N ASN A 167 -4.65 -15.93 -12.04
CA ASN A 167 -4.27 -16.01 -10.63
C ASN A 167 -2.90 -15.33 -10.39
N THR A 168 -2.48 -15.24 -9.13
CA THR A 168 -1.19 -14.64 -8.74
C THR A 168 0.06 -15.36 -9.24
N ALA A 169 -0.09 -16.59 -9.73
CA ALA A 169 0.97 -17.32 -10.43
C ALA A 169 1.05 -16.97 -11.94
N GLY A 170 0.22 -16.03 -12.42
CA GLY A 170 0.12 -15.63 -13.82
C GLY A 170 -0.59 -16.65 -14.72
N LYS A 171 -1.26 -17.65 -14.13
CA LYS A 171 -2.06 -18.62 -14.89
C LYS A 171 -3.40 -18.00 -15.24
N MET A 172 -3.72 -17.95 -16.53
CA MET A 172 -5.04 -17.54 -17.01
C MET A 172 -6.13 -18.49 -16.48
N ILE A 173 -7.12 -17.91 -15.82
CA ILE A 173 -8.36 -18.55 -15.36
C ILE A 173 -9.48 -18.28 -16.37
N LEU A 174 -9.56 -17.04 -16.85
CA LEU A 174 -10.44 -16.61 -17.93
C LEU A 174 -9.58 -15.89 -18.98
N PRO A 175 -9.50 -16.39 -20.23
CA PRO A 175 -8.70 -15.75 -21.27
C PRO A 175 -9.30 -14.42 -21.72
N THR A 176 -8.45 -13.52 -22.22
CA THR A 176 -8.82 -12.24 -22.86
C THR A 176 -9.27 -12.46 -24.31
N VAL A 177 -10.35 -13.22 -24.52
CA VAL A 177 -10.95 -13.41 -25.85
C VAL A 177 -12.46 -13.31 -25.76
N PHE A 178 -13.10 -12.77 -26.79
CA PHE A 178 -14.53 -13.01 -27.01
C PHE A 178 -14.68 -14.48 -27.43
N LEU A 179 -15.44 -15.25 -26.65
CA LEU A 179 -15.88 -16.57 -27.10
C LEU A 179 -16.93 -16.32 -28.20
N GLU A 180 -16.60 -16.68 -29.43
CA GLU A 180 -17.59 -16.84 -30.52
C GLU A 180 -18.51 -18.04 -30.27
#